data_AF-A0A9X4DFR8-F1
#
_entry.id   AF-A0A9X4DFR8-F1
#
_cell.length_a   1.000
_cell.length_b   1.000
_cell.length_c   1.000
_cell.angle_alpha   90.00
_cell.angle_beta   90.00
_cell.angle_gamma   90.00
#
_symmetry.space_group_name_H-M   'P 1'
#
loop_
_entity.id
_entity.type
_entity.pdbx_description
1 polymer ?
#
loop_
_entity_poly.entity_id
_entity_poly.type
_entity_poly.pdbx_seq_one_letter_code
_entity_poly.pdbx_strand_id
1 'polypeptide(L)'
;MKVETSTVTKLVISDVPRLDPISVFLEDFGRRDCPTEKDPNYQTAQGKITISCWDKSWNAYWGGMGPRTVAEFVTNCNASYVLNCLDRGISSTRFSGSALEALARRTVTKARRDLSMDKDEARRLFDQVDILGGLEVPSETWHHNDLLTDIFGEEWWHTLQEEAVEENHEYTYLLRIVEAVQKALAQPLSAAA
;
A
#
# COMPACT_ATOMS: atom_id res chain seq x y z
N MET A 1 -11.07 21.79 -30.35
CA MET A 1 -11.36 21.51 -28.92
C MET A 1 -12.80 21.03 -28.83
N LYS A 2 -13.03 19.84 -28.28
CA LYS A 2 -14.37 19.32 -28.00
C LYS A 2 -14.60 19.44 -26.50
N VAL A 3 -15.70 20.04 -26.09
CA VAL A 3 -16.08 20.20 -24.68
C VAL A 3 -17.29 19.32 -24.45
N GLU A 4 -17.20 18.44 -23.45
CA GLU A 4 -18.27 17.53 -23.06
C GLU A 4 -18.53 17.69 -21.56
N THR A 5 -19.78 17.51 -21.15
CA THR A 5 -20.22 17.60 -19.76
C THR A 5 -20.66 16.23 -19.27
N SER A 6 -20.24 15.82 -18.08
CA SER A 6 -20.63 14.58 -17.42
C SER A 6 -21.26 14.84 -16.05
N THR A 7 -22.01 13.86 -15.56
CA THR A 7 -22.57 13.86 -14.20
C THR A 7 -21.69 13.02 -13.29
N VAL A 8 -21.47 13.49 -12.06
CA VAL A 8 -20.68 12.79 -11.04
C VAL A 8 -21.53 12.63 -9.79
N THR A 9 -21.56 11.43 -9.23
CA THR A 9 -22.17 11.20 -7.92
C THR A 9 -21.14 11.47 -6.84
N LYS A 10 -21.38 12.47 -6.00
CA LYS A 10 -20.55 12.77 -4.83
C LYS A 10 -21.19 12.19 -3.58
N LEU A 11 -20.41 11.41 -2.83
CA LEU A 11 -20.74 10.95 -1.49
C LEU A 11 -19.83 11.63 -0.48
N VAL A 12 -20.38 11.91 0.71
CA VAL A 12 -19.61 12.37 1.86
C VAL A 12 -19.84 11.37 2.99
N ILE A 13 -18.80 10.66 3.37
CA ILE A 13 -18.83 9.66 4.44
C ILE A 13 -18.20 10.30 5.66
N SER A 14 -18.99 10.52 6.69
CA SER A 14 -18.57 11.12 7.97
C SER A 14 -18.72 10.12 9.12
N ASP A 15 -18.27 10.50 10.30
CA ASP A 15 -18.40 9.71 11.54
C ASP A 15 -17.74 8.32 11.49
N VAL A 16 -16.70 8.17 10.65
CA VAL A 16 -15.88 6.95 10.63
C VAL A 16 -14.78 7.07 11.70
N PRO A 17 -14.67 6.13 12.66
CA PRO A 17 -13.71 6.25 13.75
C PRO A 17 -12.26 6.39 13.27
N ARG A 18 -11.58 7.44 13.76
CA ARG A 18 -10.17 7.78 13.45
C ARG A 18 -9.90 7.98 11.96
N LEU A 19 -10.87 8.52 11.20
CA LEU A 19 -10.71 9.02 9.84
C LEU A 19 -11.39 10.38 9.72
N ASP A 20 -10.81 11.27 8.94
CA ASP A 20 -11.47 12.49 8.51
C ASP A 20 -12.64 12.18 7.55
N PRO A 21 -13.57 13.14 7.33
CA PRO A 21 -14.64 12.96 6.37
C PRO A 21 -14.09 12.61 4.97
N ILE A 22 -14.62 11.52 4.40
CA ILE A 22 -14.18 11.00 3.11
C ILE A 22 -15.13 11.53 2.04
N SER A 23 -14.59 12.24 1.05
CA SER A 23 -15.32 12.61 -0.16
C SER A 23 -15.06 11.57 -1.25
N VAL A 24 -16.12 11.00 -1.82
CA VAL A 24 -16.02 10.01 -2.90
C VAL A 24 -16.77 10.53 -4.11
N PHE A 25 -16.12 10.56 -5.26
CA PHE A 25 -16.70 10.90 -6.54
C PHE A 25 -16.73 9.64 -7.41
N LEU A 26 -17.92 9.31 -7.92
CA LEU A 26 -18.18 8.16 -8.77
C LEU A 26 -18.57 8.66 -10.16
N GLU A 27 -17.82 8.23 -11.17
CA GLU A 27 -18.01 8.59 -12.57
C GLU A 27 -18.20 7.31 -13.39
N ASP A 28 -19.41 7.09 -13.90
CA ASP A 28 -19.71 6.01 -14.86
C ASP A 28 -19.65 6.55 -16.29
N PHE A 29 -18.73 6.02 -17.11
CA PHE A 29 -18.48 6.48 -18.48
C PHE A 29 -19.23 5.66 -19.55
N GLY A 30 -20.30 4.97 -19.14
CA GLY A 30 -21.10 4.13 -20.03
C GLY A 30 -20.40 2.84 -20.43
N ARG A 31 -20.81 2.28 -21.57
CA ARG A 31 -20.38 0.96 -22.07
C ARG A 31 -19.46 1.09 -23.27
N ARG A 32 -18.53 0.14 -23.38
CA ARG A 32 -17.59 -0.01 -24.50
C ARG A 32 -17.68 -1.40 -25.08
N ASP A 33 -17.64 -1.49 -26.40
CA ASP A 33 -17.55 -2.75 -27.12
C ASP A 33 -16.22 -3.45 -26.81
N CYS A 34 -16.33 -4.69 -26.33
CA CYS A 34 -15.20 -5.56 -26.00
C CYS A 34 -15.52 -6.98 -26.48
N PRO A 35 -15.68 -7.20 -27.80
CA PRO A 35 -16.05 -8.51 -28.34
C PRO A 35 -15.12 -9.60 -27.82
N THR A 36 -15.70 -10.72 -27.41
CA THR A 36 -14.98 -11.92 -26.98
C THR A 36 -15.24 -13.05 -27.96
N GLU A 37 -14.41 -14.09 -27.95
CA GLU A 37 -14.63 -15.29 -28.78
C GLU A 37 -16.01 -15.95 -28.55
N LYS A 38 -16.56 -15.80 -27.33
CA LYS A 38 -17.84 -16.39 -26.93
C LYS A 38 -19.04 -15.47 -27.18
N ASP A 39 -18.81 -14.15 -27.15
CA ASP A 39 -19.84 -13.14 -27.35
C ASP A 39 -19.28 -11.96 -28.14
N PRO A 40 -19.53 -11.92 -29.46
CA PRO A 40 -19.11 -10.83 -30.34
C PRO A 40 -19.76 -9.48 -30.01
N ASN A 41 -20.85 -9.46 -29.23
CA ASN A 41 -21.54 -8.23 -28.84
C ASN A 41 -21.26 -7.85 -27.37
N TYR A 42 -20.28 -8.49 -26.73
CA TYR A 42 -19.98 -8.21 -25.33
C TYR A 42 -19.59 -6.74 -25.14
N GLN A 43 -20.26 -6.10 -24.19
CA GLN A 43 -19.99 -4.74 -23.79
C GLN A 43 -19.64 -4.69 -22.31
N THR A 44 -18.64 -3.87 -21.98
CA THR A 44 -18.18 -3.66 -20.61
C THR A 44 -18.36 -2.21 -20.21
N ALA A 45 -18.78 -1.99 -18.96
CA ALA A 45 -18.86 -0.68 -18.37
C ALA A 45 -17.46 -0.14 -18.05
N GLN A 46 -17.35 1.18 -18.07
CA GLN A 46 -16.13 1.91 -17.72
C GLN A 46 -16.46 2.92 -16.65
N GLY A 47 -15.52 3.17 -15.75
CA GLY A 47 -15.74 4.13 -14.68
C GLY A 47 -14.48 4.52 -13.94
N LYS A 48 -14.62 5.56 -13.14
CA LYS A 48 -13.57 6.11 -12.31
C LYS A 48 -14.11 6.43 -10.92
N ILE A 49 -13.27 6.18 -9.93
CA ILE A 49 -13.49 6.65 -8.57
C ILE A 49 -12.41 7.66 -8.23
N THR A 50 -12.79 8.73 -7.53
CA THR A 50 -11.86 9.64 -6.86
C THR A 50 -12.23 9.68 -5.39
N ILE A 51 -11.27 9.38 -4.52
CA ILE A 51 -11.45 9.38 -3.07
C ILE A 51 -10.55 10.46 -2.50
N SER A 52 -11.09 11.33 -1.66
CA SER A 52 -10.33 12.35 -0.94
C SER A 52 -10.58 12.21 0.56
N CYS A 53 -9.50 12.21 1.33
CA CYS A 53 -9.53 12.14 2.80
C CYS A 53 -8.25 12.79 3.33
N TRP A 54 -8.38 13.72 4.28
CA TRP A 54 -7.29 14.49 4.88
C TRP A 54 -6.19 14.95 3.90
N ASP A 55 -6.43 16.05 3.19
CA ASP A 55 -5.51 16.69 2.22
C ASP A 55 -4.93 15.79 1.09
N LYS A 56 -5.26 14.51 1.09
CA LYS A 56 -4.86 13.53 0.09
C LYS A 56 -6.03 13.16 -0.79
N SER A 57 -5.75 12.89 -2.06
CA SER A 57 -6.73 12.38 -3.01
C SER A 57 -6.12 11.29 -3.88
N TRP A 58 -6.86 10.21 -4.04
CA TRP A 58 -6.50 9.07 -4.88
C TRP A 58 -7.56 8.90 -5.96
N ASN A 59 -7.15 8.37 -7.11
CA ASN A 59 -8.09 8.07 -8.19
C ASN A 59 -7.72 6.76 -8.87
N ALA A 60 -8.73 6.03 -9.31
CA ALA A 60 -8.56 4.80 -10.06
C ALA A 60 -9.59 4.73 -11.19
N TYR A 61 -9.14 4.26 -12.35
CA TYR A 61 -9.96 4.08 -13.55
C TYR A 61 -9.99 2.60 -13.93
N TRP A 62 -11.18 2.13 -14.31
CA TRP A 62 -11.39 0.80 -14.85
C TRP A 62 -12.06 0.89 -16.22
N GLY A 63 -11.35 0.40 -17.23
CA GLY A 63 -11.87 0.29 -18.60
C GLY A 63 -12.69 -0.97 -18.86
N GLY A 64 -12.89 -1.81 -17.85
CA GLY A 64 -13.62 -3.07 -17.99
C GLY A 64 -14.17 -3.57 -16.66
N MET A 65 -15.35 -3.11 -16.29
CA MET A 65 -16.02 -3.48 -15.04
C MET A 65 -17.06 -4.62 -15.22
N GLY A 66 -17.22 -5.11 -16.44
CA GLY A 66 -18.30 -6.01 -16.83
C GLY A 66 -19.62 -5.23 -16.93
N PRO A 67 -20.77 -5.78 -16.52
CA PRO A 67 -22.05 -5.08 -16.63
C PRO A 67 -22.30 -4.04 -15.52
N ARG A 68 -21.39 -3.93 -14.54
CA ARG A 68 -21.53 -3.20 -13.27
C ARG A 68 -21.17 -1.72 -13.39
N THR A 69 -21.81 -0.89 -12.57
CA THR A 69 -21.36 0.49 -12.29
C THR A 69 -20.05 0.49 -11.50
N VAL A 70 -19.38 1.64 -11.41
CA VAL A 70 -18.15 1.78 -10.61
C VAL A 70 -18.41 1.48 -9.12
N ALA A 71 -19.57 1.87 -8.59
CA ALA A 71 -19.93 1.60 -7.20
C ALA A 71 -20.07 0.09 -6.93
N GLU A 72 -20.81 -0.61 -7.79
CA GLU A 72 -20.99 -2.07 -7.70
C GLU A 72 -19.68 -2.82 -7.95
N PHE A 73 -18.84 -2.33 -8.87
CA PHE A 73 -17.54 -2.95 -9.16
C PHE A 73 -16.62 -2.86 -7.95
N VAL A 74 -16.42 -1.65 -7.41
CA VAL A 74 -15.54 -1.40 -6.26
C VAL A 74 -16.01 -2.16 -5.03
N THR A 75 -17.33 -2.20 -4.76
CA THR A 75 -17.90 -2.93 -3.61
C THR A 75 -17.63 -4.44 -3.68
N ASN A 76 -17.62 -5.01 -4.89
CA ASN A 76 -17.40 -6.44 -5.11
C ASN A 76 -15.92 -6.85 -5.18
N CYS A 77 -14.99 -5.89 -5.24
CA CYS A 77 -13.56 -6.15 -5.28
C CYS A 77 -12.98 -6.36 -3.88
N ASN A 78 -11.84 -7.05 -3.78
CA ASN A 78 -11.07 -7.08 -2.55
C ASN A 78 -10.52 -5.67 -2.24
N ALA A 79 -10.56 -5.25 -0.97
CA ALA A 79 -10.06 -3.95 -0.53
C ALA A 79 -8.60 -3.71 -0.91
N SER A 80 -7.72 -4.72 -0.81
CA SER A 80 -6.31 -4.60 -1.17
C SER A 80 -6.11 -4.40 -2.68
N TYR A 81 -6.98 -4.99 -3.51
CA TYR A 81 -6.98 -4.77 -4.96
C TYR A 81 -7.35 -3.32 -5.29
N VAL A 82 -8.42 -2.79 -4.67
CA VAL A 82 -8.86 -1.41 -4.89
C VAL A 82 -7.78 -0.44 -4.40
N LEU A 83 -7.20 -0.69 -3.23
CA LEU A 83 -6.09 0.08 -2.67
C LEU A 83 -4.90 0.14 -3.64
N ASN A 84 -4.46 -1.00 -4.17
CA ASN A 84 -3.35 -1.01 -5.14
C ASN A 84 -3.71 -0.32 -6.48
N CYS A 85 -4.99 -0.19 -6.81
CA CYS A 85 -5.41 0.59 -7.97
C CYS A 85 -5.36 2.11 -7.69
N LEU A 86 -5.55 2.52 -6.44
CA LEU A 86 -5.52 3.91 -5.98
C LEU A 86 -4.10 4.42 -5.73
N ASP A 87 -3.23 3.55 -5.23
CA ASP A 87 -1.82 3.82 -4.99
C ASP A 87 -1.00 2.60 -5.44
N ARG A 88 -0.39 2.69 -6.61
CA ARG A 88 0.24 1.53 -7.26
C ARG A 88 1.58 1.22 -6.60
N GLY A 89 1.73 -0.03 -6.14
CA GLY A 89 2.98 -0.51 -5.57
C GLY A 89 3.18 -0.15 -4.11
N ILE A 90 2.19 0.44 -3.45
CA ILE A 90 2.21 0.59 -2.00
C ILE A 90 2.22 -0.79 -1.33
N SER A 91 3.22 -1.04 -0.50
CA SER A 91 3.36 -2.29 0.25
C SER A 91 2.77 -2.16 1.65
N SER A 92 2.26 -3.26 2.20
CA SER A 92 1.84 -3.35 3.60
C SER A 92 3.00 -3.20 4.59
N THR A 93 4.23 -3.36 4.11
CA THR A 93 5.45 -3.17 4.88
C THR A 93 6.37 -2.18 4.18
N ARG A 94 7.21 -1.50 4.96
CA ARG A 94 8.26 -0.60 4.46
C ARG A 94 9.56 -0.85 5.21
N PHE A 95 10.67 -0.44 4.62
CA PHE A 95 11.97 -0.51 5.29
C PHE A 95 11.96 0.28 6.61
N SER A 96 12.68 -0.24 7.61
CA SER A 96 12.85 0.41 8.90
C SER A 96 14.27 0.21 9.42
N GLY A 97 15.01 1.32 9.58
CA GLY A 97 16.31 1.31 10.24
C GLY A 97 16.25 0.72 11.65
N SER A 98 15.18 1.00 12.40
CA SER A 98 14.98 0.42 13.74
C SER A 98 14.80 -1.10 13.71
N ALA A 99 14.07 -1.63 12.71
CA ALA A 99 13.94 -3.07 12.52
C ALA A 99 15.28 -3.71 12.12
N LEU A 100 16.06 -3.03 11.27
CA LEU A 100 17.41 -3.43 10.90
C LEU A 100 18.34 -3.48 12.12
N GLU A 101 18.36 -2.42 12.93
CA GLU A 101 19.17 -2.37 14.16
C GLU A 101 18.83 -3.56 15.06
N ALA A 102 17.54 -3.76 15.32
CA ALA A 102 17.07 -4.87 16.15
C ALA A 102 17.46 -6.24 15.57
N LEU A 103 17.37 -6.41 14.25
CA LEU A 103 17.78 -7.61 13.55
C LEU A 103 19.28 -7.86 13.69
N ALA A 104 20.11 -6.85 13.42
CA ALA A 104 21.55 -6.93 13.51
C ALA A 104 22.02 -7.25 14.94
N ARG A 105 21.43 -6.62 15.96
CA ARG A 105 21.70 -6.96 17.38
C ARG A 105 21.37 -8.42 17.70
N ARG A 106 20.24 -8.94 17.19
CA ARG A 106 19.86 -10.35 17.38
C ARG A 106 20.87 -11.28 16.70
N THR A 107 21.29 -10.98 15.48
CA THR A 107 22.25 -11.78 14.71
C THR A 107 23.61 -11.85 15.42
N VAL A 108 24.16 -10.71 15.84
CA VAL A 108 25.42 -10.66 16.60
C VAL A 108 25.31 -11.44 17.91
N THR A 109 24.21 -11.28 18.64
CA THR A 109 23.97 -12.01 19.90
C THR A 109 23.89 -13.52 19.68
N LYS A 110 23.25 -13.96 18.59
CA LYS A 110 23.14 -15.38 18.21
C LYS A 110 24.50 -15.95 17.84
N ALA A 111 25.25 -15.29 16.96
CA ALA A 111 26.59 -15.71 16.57
C ALA A 111 27.52 -15.86 17.79
N ARG A 112 27.43 -14.94 18.76
CA ARG A 112 28.20 -15.04 20.00
C ARG A 112 27.81 -16.25 20.86
N ARG A 113 26.51 -16.58 20.94
CA ARG A 113 26.00 -17.76 21.68
C ARG A 113 26.44 -19.06 21.03
N ASP A 114 26.48 -19.08 19.70
CA ASP A 114 26.86 -20.25 18.90
C ASP A 114 28.39 -20.44 18.80
N LEU A 115 29.17 -19.55 19.45
CA LEU A 115 30.64 -19.54 19.42
C LEU A 115 31.24 -19.38 18.01
N SER A 116 30.46 -18.90 17.04
CA SER A 116 30.94 -18.58 15.69
C SER A 116 31.61 -17.21 15.59
N MET A 117 31.50 -16.41 16.65
CA MET A 117 32.08 -15.07 16.77
C MET A 117 32.72 -14.91 18.14
N ASP A 118 33.91 -14.35 18.19
CA ASP A 118 34.59 -14.09 19.45
C ASP A 118 33.94 -12.93 20.22
N LYS A 119 34.36 -12.75 21.48
CA LYS A 119 33.76 -11.76 22.37
C LYS A 119 34.02 -10.33 21.95
N ASP A 120 35.24 -10.03 21.52
CA ASP A 120 35.67 -8.66 21.25
C ASP A 120 35.07 -8.19 19.93
N GLU A 121 35.04 -9.07 18.93
CA GLU A 121 34.37 -8.83 17.66
C GLU A 121 32.86 -8.65 17.82
N ALA A 122 32.20 -9.55 18.56
CA ALA A 122 30.78 -9.40 18.85
C ALA A 122 30.47 -8.08 19.56
N ARG A 123 31.34 -7.63 20.47
CA ARG A 123 31.16 -6.34 21.15
C ARG A 123 31.31 -5.17 20.18
N ARG A 124 32.35 -5.20 19.34
CA ARG A 124 32.64 -4.19 18.32
C ARG A 124 31.47 -4.02 17.36
N LEU A 125 30.91 -5.12 16.84
CA LEU A 125 29.76 -5.09 15.94
C LEU A 125 28.50 -4.61 16.66
N PHE A 126 28.23 -5.13 17.86
CA PHE A 126 27.04 -4.75 18.63
C PHE A 126 26.98 -3.25 18.94
N ASP A 127 28.13 -2.63 19.22
CA ASP A 127 28.22 -1.18 19.50
C ASP A 127 28.10 -0.32 18.22
N GLN A 128 28.45 -0.86 17.04
CA GLN A 128 28.31 -0.14 15.77
C GLN A 128 26.89 -0.16 15.19
N VAL A 129 26.09 -1.18 15.54
CA VAL A 129 24.75 -1.38 14.97
C VAL A 129 23.79 -0.23 15.23
N ASP A 130 24.00 0.57 16.28
CA ASP A 130 23.22 1.78 16.59
C ASP A 130 23.06 2.73 15.38
N ILE A 131 24.07 2.81 14.50
CA ILE A 131 24.02 3.67 13.32
C ILE A 131 22.92 3.27 12.33
N LEU A 132 22.54 1.98 12.31
CA LEU A 132 21.54 1.44 11.39
C LEU A 132 20.12 1.88 11.78
N GLY A 133 19.89 2.17 13.06
CA GLY A 133 18.58 2.57 13.60
C GLY A 133 18.04 3.87 12.98
N GLY A 134 18.96 4.77 12.58
CA GLY A 134 18.64 6.07 12.00
C GLY A 134 18.44 6.08 10.49
N LEU A 135 18.56 4.93 9.81
CA LEU A 135 18.41 4.86 8.35
C LEU A 135 16.92 4.93 7.98
N GLU A 136 16.59 5.85 7.06
CA GLU A 136 15.21 6.06 6.62
C GLU A 136 14.92 5.34 5.31
N VAL A 137 15.93 5.18 4.45
CA VAL A 137 15.76 4.58 3.12
C VAL A 137 16.72 3.41 2.90
N PRO A 138 16.29 2.35 2.17
CA PRO A 138 17.13 1.20 1.88
C PRO A 138 18.47 1.53 1.21
N SER A 139 18.53 2.61 0.42
CA SER A 139 19.77 2.96 -0.28
C SER A 139 20.90 3.40 0.66
N GLU A 140 20.58 3.88 1.86
CA GLU A 140 21.61 4.30 2.83
C GLU A 140 22.38 3.11 3.40
N THR A 141 21.81 1.91 3.38
CA THR A 141 22.48 0.70 3.90
C THR A 141 23.75 0.37 3.13
N TRP A 142 23.85 0.77 1.85
CA TRP A 142 25.06 0.60 1.04
C TRP A 142 26.27 1.38 1.58
N HIS A 143 26.06 2.47 2.33
CA HIS A 143 27.14 3.19 3.01
C HIS A 143 27.72 2.40 4.20
N HIS A 144 26.99 1.38 4.65
CA HIS A 144 27.36 0.50 5.75
C HIS A 144 27.62 -0.93 5.28
N ASN A 145 27.98 -1.11 4.00
CA ASN A 145 28.20 -2.41 3.39
C ASN A 145 29.13 -3.30 4.22
N ASP A 146 30.29 -2.78 4.65
CA ASP A 146 31.26 -3.57 5.41
C ASP A 146 30.67 -4.07 6.74
N LEU A 147 29.95 -3.21 7.47
CA LEU A 147 29.29 -3.59 8.71
C LEU A 147 28.20 -4.64 8.49
N LEU A 148 27.40 -4.48 7.42
CA LEU A 148 26.33 -5.41 7.09
C LEU A 148 26.87 -6.75 6.60
N THR A 149 27.95 -6.74 5.83
CA THR A 149 28.67 -7.95 5.40
C THR A 149 29.28 -8.67 6.61
N ASP A 150 29.87 -7.95 7.57
CA ASP A 150 30.40 -8.55 8.80
C ASP A 150 29.31 -9.25 9.63
N ILE A 151 28.07 -8.74 9.61
CA ILE A 151 26.96 -9.25 10.44
C ILE A 151 26.15 -10.35 9.73
N PHE A 152 25.82 -10.14 8.46
CA PHE A 152 24.87 -10.96 7.70
C PHE A 152 25.53 -11.77 6.56
N GLY A 153 26.79 -11.45 6.23
CA GLY A 153 27.50 -12.01 5.07
C GLY A 153 27.30 -11.18 3.80
N GLU A 154 27.94 -11.62 2.72
CA GLU A 154 28.03 -10.90 1.44
C GLU A 154 26.66 -10.55 0.84
N GLU A 155 25.63 -11.38 1.05
CA GLU A 155 24.30 -11.26 0.44
C GLU A 155 23.28 -10.58 1.39
N TRP A 156 23.76 -9.66 2.25
CA TRP A 156 22.94 -9.03 3.30
C TRP A 156 21.66 -8.36 2.79
N TRP A 157 21.65 -7.89 1.53
CA TRP A 157 20.51 -7.19 0.93
C TRP A 157 19.26 -8.08 0.82
N HIS A 158 19.42 -9.40 0.69
CA HIS A 158 18.27 -10.33 0.66
C HIS A 158 17.57 -10.37 2.02
N THR A 159 18.34 -10.40 3.11
CA THR A 159 17.80 -10.41 4.47
C THR A 159 17.07 -9.12 4.81
N LEU A 160 17.57 -7.97 4.32
CA LEU A 160 16.93 -6.68 4.58
C LEU A 160 15.52 -6.58 4.01
N GLN A 161 15.32 -7.05 2.78
CA GLN A 161 14.02 -6.93 2.09
C GLN A 161 12.92 -7.71 2.81
N GLU A 162 13.27 -8.77 3.53
CA GLU A 162 12.33 -9.65 4.22
C GLU A 162 12.17 -9.30 5.70
N GLU A 163 13.26 -8.95 6.39
CA GLU A 163 13.29 -8.87 7.86
C GLU A 163 13.50 -7.45 8.41
N ALA A 164 14.10 -6.54 7.65
CA ALA A 164 14.35 -5.16 8.08
C ALA A 164 13.19 -4.22 7.72
N VAL A 165 11.98 -4.67 8.01
CA VAL A 165 10.74 -3.99 7.63
C VAL A 165 9.82 -3.76 8.83
N GLU A 166 8.98 -2.75 8.72
CA GLU A 166 7.90 -2.42 9.66
C GLU A 166 6.56 -2.28 8.94
N GLU A 167 5.47 -2.21 9.69
CA GLU A 167 4.14 -1.94 9.13
C GLU A 167 4.11 -0.57 8.45
N ASN A 168 3.60 -0.53 7.21
CA ASN A 168 3.42 0.73 6.51
C ASN A 168 2.10 1.39 6.93
N HIS A 169 2.18 2.40 7.79
CA HIS A 169 1.00 3.14 8.24
C HIS A 169 0.23 3.84 7.12
N GLU A 170 0.87 4.20 6.01
CA GLU A 170 0.17 4.77 4.85
C GLU A 170 -0.72 3.73 4.15
N TYR A 171 -0.22 2.50 4.03
CA TYR A 171 -1.01 1.37 3.53
C TYR A 171 -2.20 1.10 4.45
N THR A 172 -1.95 0.96 5.75
CA THR A 172 -3.01 0.69 6.73
C THR A 172 -4.05 1.81 6.76
N TYR A 173 -3.63 3.07 6.61
CA TYR A 173 -4.53 4.21 6.54
C TYR A 173 -5.41 4.17 5.28
N LEU A 174 -4.83 3.98 4.11
CA LEU A 174 -5.58 3.89 2.84
C LEU A 174 -6.50 2.66 2.82
N LEU A 175 -6.09 1.53 3.41
CA LEU A 175 -6.93 0.34 3.52
C LEU A 175 -8.20 0.62 4.31
N ARG A 176 -8.08 1.29 5.46
CA ARG A 176 -9.23 1.70 6.27
C ARG A 176 -10.17 2.64 5.52
N ILE A 177 -9.63 3.55 4.71
CA ILE A 177 -10.43 4.43 3.84
C ILE A 177 -11.19 3.58 2.81
N VAL A 178 -10.51 2.69 2.10
CA VAL A 178 -11.12 1.82 1.09
C VAL A 178 -12.23 0.96 1.70
N GLU A 179 -12.00 0.34 2.84
CA GLU A 179 -13.01 -0.46 3.54
C GLU A 179 -14.22 0.38 3.96
N ALA A 180 -13.99 1.62 4.42
CA ALA A 180 -15.08 2.53 4.77
C ALA A 180 -15.90 2.93 3.54
N VAL A 181 -15.24 3.21 2.42
CA VAL A 181 -15.89 3.51 1.13
C VAL A 181 -16.70 2.30 0.65
N GLN A 182 -16.13 1.10 0.64
CA GLN A 182 -16.85 -0.11 0.24
C GLN A 182 -18.09 -0.37 1.12
N LYS A 183 -17.95 -0.19 2.44
CA LYS A 183 -19.08 -0.31 3.38
C LYS A 183 -20.18 0.72 3.10
N ALA A 184 -19.82 1.95 2.75
CA ALA A 184 -20.79 3.00 2.42
C ALA A 184 -21.48 2.72 1.07
N LEU A 185 -20.74 2.27 0.06
CA LEU A 185 -21.29 1.92 -1.26
C LEU A 185 -22.22 0.71 -1.23
N ALA A 186 -22.02 -0.19 -0.27
CA ALA A 186 -22.90 -1.35 -0.05
C ALA A 186 -24.26 -0.98 0.59
N GLN A 187 -24.39 0.21 1.17
CA GLN A 187 -25.64 0.67 1.77
C GLN A 187 -26.57 1.24 0.69
N PRO A 188 -27.89 1.09 0.83
CA PRO A 188 -28.83 1.79 -0.02
C PRO A 188 -28.63 3.29 0.20
N LEU A 189 -28.15 3.99 -0.85
CA LEU A 189 -27.94 5.42 -0.81
C LEU A 189 -29.27 6.11 -0.47
N SER A 190 -29.41 6.63 0.75
CA SER A 190 -30.56 7.47 1.08
C SER A 190 -30.45 8.72 0.22
N ALA A 191 -31.48 9.00 -0.58
CA ALA A 191 -31.55 10.25 -1.33
C ALA A 191 -31.35 11.41 -0.35
N ALA A 192 -30.40 12.29 -0.64
CA ALA A 192 -30.16 13.49 0.15
C ALA A 192 -31.46 14.33 0.19
N ALA A 193 -31.83 14.78 1.40
CA ALA A 193 -32.92 15.71 1.64
C ALA A 193 -32.57 17.13 1.16
#